data_AF-A0A9X9A797-F1
#
_entry.id   AF-A0A9X9A797-F1
#
_cell.length_a   1.000
_cell.length_b   1.000
_cell.length_c   1.000
_cell.angle_alpha   90.00
_cell.angle_beta   90.00
_cell.angle_gamma   90.00
#
_symmetry.space_group_name_H-M   'P 1'
#
loop_
_entity.id
_entity.type
_entity.pdbx_description
1 polymer ?
#
loop_
_entity_poly.entity_id
_entity_poly.type
_entity_poly.pdbx_seq_one_letter_code
_entity_poly.pdbx_strand_id
1 'polypeptide(L)'
;YMFHTIGELFLSPIGLSMVSAIAPVKLASLLMGVWLAGTGFANLLAGQLAAFTQSLGYLEVFASIGIIVIILGLVLLMFSKKIAHMME
;
A
#
# COMPACT_ATOMS: atom_id res chain seq x y z
N TYR A 1 12.27 -0.74 -12.17
CA TYR A 1 12.58 0.25 -11.11
C TYR A 1 11.87 1.58 -11.33
N MET A 2 12.04 2.26 -12.47
CA MET A 2 11.39 3.57 -12.76
C MET A 2 9.88 3.63 -12.42
N PHE A 3 9.08 2.69 -12.95
CA PHE A 3 7.64 2.65 -12.68
C PHE A 3 7.29 2.40 -11.20
N HIS A 4 8.12 1.63 -10.49
CA HIS A 4 7.96 1.38 -9.07
C HIS A 4 8.16 2.67 -8.27
N THR A 5 9.24 3.38 -8.53
CA THR A 5 9.56 4.65 -7.86
C THR A 5 8.53 5.74 -8.16
N ILE A 6 8.04 5.83 -9.40
CA ILE A 6 6.96 6.76 -9.75
C ILE A 6 5.69 6.44 -8.93
N GLY A 7 5.34 5.15 -8.81
CA GLY A 7 4.21 4.72 -7.98
C GLY A 7 4.38 5.10 -6.50
N GLU A 8 5.56 4.88 -5.93
CA GLU A 8 5.88 5.27 -4.55
C GLU A 8 5.76 6.78 -4.32
N LEU A 9 6.18 7.58 -5.31
CA LEU A 9 6.13 9.04 -5.22
C LEU A 9 4.69 9.57 -5.19
N PHE A 10 3.75 8.89 -5.86
CA PHE A 10 2.33 9.24 -5.77
C PHE A 10 1.69 8.73 -4.47
N LEU A 11 2.03 7.51 -4.05
CA LEU A 11 1.39 6.87 -2.90
C LEU A 11 1.81 7.45 -1.55
N SER A 12 3.10 7.78 -1.37
CA SER A 12 3.61 8.22 -0.07
C SER A 12 3.05 9.57 0.43
N PRO A 13 2.95 10.65 -0.38
CA PRO A 13 2.38 11.91 0.09
C PRO A 13 0.86 11.85 0.20
N ILE A 14 0.18 11.11 -0.69
CA ILE A 14 -1.28 10.97 -0.67
C ILE A 14 -1.72 10.15 0.55
N GLY A 15 -1.07 9.02 0.82
CA GLY A 15 -1.43 8.14 1.93
C GLY A 15 -1.35 8.84 3.29
N LEU A 16 -0.28 9.60 3.53
CA LEU A 16 -0.14 10.37 4.78
C LEU A 16 -1.17 11.51 4.87
N SER A 17 -1.44 12.20 3.77
CA SER A 17 -2.45 13.27 3.71
C SER A 17 -3.86 12.74 3.97
N MET A 18 -4.21 11.56 3.44
CA MET A 18 -5.49 10.90 3.66
C MET A 18 -5.72 10.53 5.13
N VAL A 19 -4.69 9.97 5.78
CA VAL A 19 -4.77 9.60 7.20
C VAL A 19 -5.05 10.83 8.05
N SER A 20 -4.38 11.95 7.77
CA SER A 20 -4.61 13.21 8.48
C SER A 20 -5.97 13.85 8.16
N ALA A 21 -6.49 13.70 6.94
CA ALA A 21 -7.78 14.28 6.52
C ALA A 21 -8.99 13.55 7.14
N ILE A 22 -8.92 12.21 7.21
CA ILE A 22 -10.05 11.37 7.65
C ILE A 22 -9.98 11.06 9.17
N ALA A 23 -8.81 11.23 9.80
CA ALA A 23 -8.65 10.92 11.21
C ALA A 23 -9.45 11.88 12.12
N PRO A 24 -10.24 11.36 13.07
CA PRO A 24 -10.84 12.20 14.10
C PRO A 24 -9.74 12.79 14.99
N VAL A 25 -9.88 14.07 15.36
CA VAL A 25 -8.86 14.87 16.07
C VAL A 25 -8.27 14.16 17.31
N LYS A 26 -9.10 13.39 18.02
CA LYS A 26 -8.69 12.65 19.22
C LYS A 26 -7.77 11.44 18.95
N LEU A 27 -7.79 10.89 17.73
CA LEU A 27 -7.07 9.67 17.33
C LEU A 27 -6.05 9.93 16.21
N ALA A 28 -5.82 11.18 15.82
CA ALA A 28 -4.95 11.53 14.69
C ALA A 28 -3.54 10.94 14.81
N SER A 29 -2.90 11.09 15.97
CA SER A 29 -1.56 10.53 16.22
C SER A 29 -1.55 8.99 16.23
N LEU A 30 -2.63 8.35 16.69
CA LEU A 30 -2.76 6.90 16.67
C LEU A 30 -2.88 6.36 15.24
N LEU A 31 -3.72 6.98 14.41
CA LEU A 31 -3.92 6.55 13.02
C LEU A 31 -2.68 6.81 12.15
N MET A 32 -1.93 7.88 12.41
CA MET A 32 -0.59 8.06 11.83
C MET A 32 0.37 6.93 12.26
N GLY A 33 0.31 6.50 13.52
CA GLY A 33 1.05 5.34 14.02
C GLY A 33 0.66 4.04 13.30
N VAL A 34 -0.63 3.83 13.04
CA VAL A 34 -1.13 2.67 12.27
C VAL A 34 -0.62 2.70 10.83
N TRP A 35 -0.58 3.87 10.20
CA TRP A 35 0.01 4.02 8.86
C TRP A 35 1.48 3.59 8.81
N LEU A 36 2.29 4.06 9.78
CA LEU A 36 3.70 3.66 9.89
C LEU A 36 3.86 2.17 10.22
N ALA A 37 3.04 1.63 11.11
CA ALA A 37 3.04 0.22 11.45
C ALA A 37 2.71 -0.66 10.23
N GLY A 38 1.81 -0.20 9.36
CA GLY A 38 1.50 -0.84 8.07
C GLY A 38 2.74 -0.99 7.18
N THR A 39 3.58 0.04 7.08
CA THR A 39 4.86 -0.02 6.34
C THR A 39 5.82 -1.03 6.98
N GLY A 40 5.89 -1.08 8.31
CA GLY A 40 6.69 -2.10 9.02
C GLY A 40 6.22 -3.52 8.72
N PHE A 41 4.91 -3.75 8.75
CA PHE A 41 4.29 -5.03 8.41
C PHE A 41 4.53 -5.42 6.94
N ALA A 42 4.42 -4.47 6.01
CA ALA A 42 4.72 -4.69 4.60
C ALA A 42 6.17 -5.15 4.37
N ASN A 43 7.13 -4.58 5.11
CA ASN A 43 8.53 -5.00 5.04
C ASN A 43 8.75 -6.43 5.57
N LEU A 44 8.05 -6.82 6.64
CA LEU A 44 8.11 -8.20 7.15
C LEU A 44 7.57 -9.21 6.13
N LEU A 45 6.43 -8.89 5.50
CA LEU A 45 5.86 -9.72 4.43
C LEU A 45 6.77 -9.78 3.20
N ALA A 46 7.38 -8.65 2.81
CA ALA A 46 8.33 -8.60 1.71
C ALA A 46 9.55 -9.51 1.97
N GLY A 47 10.05 -9.55 3.20
CA GLY A 47 11.13 -10.46 3.59
C GLY A 47 10.74 -11.94 3.48
N GLN A 48 9.52 -12.31 3.88
CA GLN A 48 9.00 -13.67 3.73
C GLN A 48 8.81 -14.04 2.25
N LEU A 49 8.22 -13.14 1.45
CA LEU A 49 8.07 -13.31 0.00
C LEU A 49 9.42 -13.47 -0.70
N ALA A 50 10.44 -12.72 -0.27
CA ALA A 50 11.80 -12.86 -0.77
C ALA A 50 12.36 -14.26 -0.48
N ALA A 51 12.08 -14.86 0.69
CA ALA A 51 12.51 -16.23 0.99
C ALA A 51 11.87 -17.27 0.05
N PHE A 52 10.61 -17.06 -0.35
CA PHE A 52 9.94 -17.94 -1.33
C PHE A 52 10.53 -17.88 -2.74
N THR A 53 11.28 -16.82 -3.09
CA THR A 53 11.97 -16.74 -4.39
C THR A 53 13.03 -17.82 -4.57
N GLN A 54 13.58 -18.36 -3.47
CA GLN A 54 14.58 -19.43 -3.52
C GLN A 54 13.97 -20.79 -3.91
N SER A 55 12.68 -21.02 -3.67
CA SER A 55 12.03 -22.31 -3.94
C SER A 55 11.18 -22.32 -5.22
N LEU A 56 10.42 -21.25 -5.48
CA LEU A 56 9.49 -21.15 -6.61
C LEU A 56 10.09 -20.45 -7.84
N GLY A 57 11.26 -19.83 -7.68
CA GLY A 57 11.91 -19.05 -8.72
C GLY A 57 11.35 -17.62 -8.85
N TYR A 58 12.17 -16.71 -9.37
CA TYR A 58 11.87 -15.28 -9.41
C TYR A 58 10.61 -14.96 -10.24
N LEU A 59 10.43 -15.61 -11.39
CA LEU A 59 9.36 -15.27 -12.33
C LEU A 59 7.97 -15.53 -11.72
N GLU A 60 7.78 -16.67 -11.07
CA GLU A 60 6.50 -17.03 -10.44
C GLU A 60 6.14 -16.08 -9.28
N VAL A 61 7.12 -15.75 -8.44
CA VAL A 61 6.91 -14.84 -7.31
C VAL A 61 6.61 -13.42 -7.79
N PHE A 62 7.34 -12.89 -8.76
CA PHE A 62 7.05 -11.55 -9.29
C PHE A 62 5.74 -11.49 -10.08
N ALA A 63 5.39 -12.54 -10.83
CA ALA A 63 4.13 -12.60 -11.55
C ALA A 63 2.92 -12.65 -10.60
N SER A 64 3.01 -13.44 -9.53
CA SER A 64 1.96 -13.50 -8.50
C SER A 64 1.78 -12.17 -7.77
N ILE A 65 2.87 -11.51 -7.37
CA ILE A 65 2.83 -10.16 -6.79
C ILE A 65 2.16 -9.18 -7.76
N GLY A 66 2.56 -9.20 -9.04
CA GLY A 66 1.99 -8.32 -10.07
C GLY A 66 0.48 -8.50 -10.23
N ILE A 67 0.00 -9.74 -10.31
CA ILE A 67 -1.43 -10.05 -10.43
C ILE A 67 -2.20 -9.55 -9.19
N ILE A 68 -1.68 -9.82 -8.00
CA ILE A 68 -2.33 -9.40 -6.74
C ILE A 68 -2.42 -7.88 -6.68
N VAL A 69 -1.34 -7.15 -7.01
CA VAL A 69 -1.32 -5.69 -6.99
C VAL A 69 -2.30 -5.10 -8.02
N ILE A 70 -2.41 -5.69 -9.21
CA ILE A 70 -3.40 -5.27 -10.22
C ILE A 70 -4.82 -5.45 -9.71
N ILE A 71 -5.14 -6.60 -9.11
CA ILE A 71 -6.47 -6.89 -8.56
C ILE A 71 -6.80 -5.89 -7.45
N LEU A 72 -5.88 -5.67 -6.50
CA LEU A 72 -6.07 -4.68 -5.43
C LEU A 72 -6.24 -3.26 -5.97
N GLY A 73 -5.49 -2.89 -7.01
CA GLY A 73 -5.64 -1.60 -7.68
C GLY A 73 -7.01 -1.43 -8.33
N LEU A 74 -7.54 -2.46 -9.00
CA LEU A 74 -8.87 -2.44 -9.59
C LEU A 74 -9.97 -2.33 -8.53
N VAL A 75 -9.83 -3.06 -7.42
CA VAL A 75 -10.74 -2.95 -6.27
C VAL A 75 -10.71 -1.53 -5.71
N LEU A 76 -9.51 -0.95 -5.52
CA LEU A 76 -9.37 0.41 -5.01
C LEU A 76 -10.00 1.45 -5.95
N LEU A 77 -9.84 1.30 -7.26
CA LEU A 77 -10.49 2.16 -8.25
C LEU A 77 -12.01 2.10 -8.17
N MET A 78 -12.59 0.95 -7.86
CA MET A 78 -14.04 0.81 -7.63
C MET A 78 -14.53 1.65 -6.45
N PHE A 79 -13.73 1.74 -5.38
CA PHE A 79 -14.07 2.52 -4.17
C PHE A 79 -13.55 3.96 -4.19
N SER A 80 -12.71 4.32 -5.16
CA SER A 80 -12.01 5.62 -5.24
C SER A 80 -12.95 6.80 -5.10
N LYS A 81 -14.10 6.79 -5.79
CA LYS A 81 -15.11 7.86 -5.72
C LYS A 81 -15.66 8.07 -4.32
N LYS A 82 -15.91 6.99 -3.58
CA LYS A 82 -16.44 7.04 -2.22
C LYS A 82 -15.39 7.56 -1.25
N ILE A 83 -14.15 7.11 -1.40
CA ILE A 83 -13.02 7.54 -0.58
C ILE A 83 -12.75 9.04 -0.79
N ALA A 84 -12.74 9.50 -2.04
CA ALA A 84 -12.56 10.91 -2.36
C ALA A 84 -13.67 11.78 -1.76
N HIS A 85 -14.93 11.34 -1.82
CA HIS A 85 -16.04 12.06 -1.21
C HIS A 85 -15.95 12.15 0.33
N MET A 86 -15.30 11.19 1.00
CA MET A 86 -15.08 11.24 2.45
C MET A 86 -13.94 12.19 2.85
N MET A 87 -13.15 12.69 1.90
CA MET A 87 -12.04 13.61 2.14
C MET A 87 -12.43 15.09 1.93
N GLU A 88 -13.54 15.35 1.24
CA GLU A 88 -14.17 16.67 1.09
C GLU A 88 -14.97 17.06 2.35
#